data_AF-V4Y1S2-F1
#
_entry.id   AF-V4Y1S2-F1
#
_cell.length_a   1.000
_cell.length_b   1.000
_cell.length_c   1.000
_cell.angle_alpha   90.00
_cell.angle_beta   90.00
_cell.angle_gamma   90.00
#
_symmetry.space_group_name_H-M   'P 1'
#
loop_
_entity.id
_entity.type
_entity.pdbx_description
1 polymer ?
#
loop_
_entity_poly.entity_id
_entity_poly.type
_entity_poly.pdbx_seq_one_letter_code
_entity_poly.pdbx_strand_id
1 'polypeptide(L)' 'MTLIAGAVARRITPYVAPGDDVSRGARVGHIAFGSRADVLLPSAVDRADLRVAEGDRTRAGETVLAPLPAD' A
#
# COMPACT_ATOMS: atom_id res chain seq x y z
N MET A 1 -2.12 6.58 1.68
CA MET A 1 -1.70 5.68 0.57
C MET A 1 -2.10 6.34 -0.74
N THR A 2 -1.24 6.28 -1.75
CA THR A 2 -1.55 6.81 -3.09
C THR A 2 -1.42 5.71 -4.13
N LEU A 3 -2.44 5.58 -4.99
CA LEU A 3 -2.49 4.62 -6.09
C LEU A 3 -2.19 5.35 -7.41
N ILE A 4 -1.24 4.83 -8.19
CA ILE A 4 -0.80 5.46 -9.44
C ILE A 4 -0.92 4.45 -10.57
N ALA A 5 -1.63 4.82 -11.61
CA ALA A 5 -1.80 4.02 -12.81
C ALA A 5 -0.96 4.59 -13.96
N GLY A 6 -0.27 3.71 -14.69
CA GLY A 6 0.50 4.10 -15.87
C GLY A 6 -0.38 4.53 -17.04
N ALA A 7 0.22 5.13 -18.07
CA ALA A 7 -0.52 5.66 -19.24
C ALA A 7 -1.40 4.62 -19.96
N VAL A 8 -1.05 3.32 -19.85
CA VAL A 8 -1.82 2.19 -20.39
C VAL A 8 -2.86 1.68 -19.39
N ALA A 9 -2.54 1.72 -18.09
CA ALA A 9 -3.43 1.39 -16.98
C ALA A 9 -4.41 2.55 -16.74
N ARG A 10 -5.53 2.62 -17.47
CA ARG A 10 -6.44 3.79 -17.42
C ARG A 10 -7.51 3.74 -16.33
N ARG A 11 -7.47 2.76 -15.42
CA ARG A 11 -8.58 2.56 -14.47
C ARG A 11 -8.09 2.20 -13.07
N ILE A 12 -8.26 3.16 -12.17
CA ILE A 12 -8.23 2.95 -10.72
C ILE A 12 -9.69 2.87 -10.25
N THR A 13 -10.06 1.78 -9.60
CA THR A 13 -11.38 1.62 -8.99
C THR A 13 -11.19 1.60 -7.46
N PRO A 14 -11.53 2.69 -6.75
CA PRO A 14 -11.53 2.70 -5.30
C PRO A 14 -12.65 1.80 -4.77
N TYR A 15 -12.42 1.16 -3.63
CA TYR A 15 -13.43 0.37 -2.91
C TYR A 15 -13.85 1.00 -1.58
N VAL A 16 -13.16 2.06 -1.17
CA VAL A 16 -13.37 2.79 0.08
C VAL A 16 -13.40 4.29 -0.19
N ALA A 17 -14.05 5.04 0.68
CA ALA A 17 -14.12 6.49 0.70
C ALA A 17 -13.36 7.07 1.92
N PRO A 18 -13.01 8.37 1.90
CA PRO A 18 -12.48 9.03 3.09
C PRO A 18 -13.44 8.91 4.27
N GLY A 19 -12.92 8.45 5.41
CA GLY A 19 -13.69 8.24 6.63
C GLY A 19 -14.19 6.80 6.83
N ASP A 20 -14.05 5.91 5.84
CA ASP A 20 -14.38 4.50 6.02
C ASP A 20 -13.37 3.81 6.94
N ASP A 21 -13.88 2.95 7.83
CA ASP A 21 -13.05 2.03 8.60
C ASP A 21 -12.51 0.89 7.72
N VAL A 22 -11.22 0.61 7.83
CA VAL A 22 -10.54 -0.40 7.02
C VAL A 22 -9.90 -1.43 7.94
N SER A 23 -10.32 -2.69 7.83
CA SER A 23 -9.70 -3.79 8.56
C SER A 23 -8.39 -4.26 7.91
N ARG A 24 -7.52 -4.88 8.69
CA ARG A 24 -6.25 -5.43 8.17
C ARG A 24 -6.54 -6.44 7.05
N GLY A 25 -5.88 -6.26 5.90
CA GLY A 25 -6.04 -7.12 4.72
C GLY A 25 -7.24 -6.78 3.84
N ALA A 26 -8.07 -5.80 4.22
CA ALA A 26 -9.15 -5.31 3.37
C ALA A 26 -8.61 -4.71 2.07
N ARG A 27 -9.37 -4.90 0.99
CA ARG A 27 -9.03 -4.33 -0.32
C ARG A 27 -9.53 -2.89 -0.37
N VAL A 28 -8.61 -1.96 -0.58
CA VAL A 28 -8.89 -0.52 -0.66
C VAL A 28 -9.15 -0.02 -2.08
N GLY A 29 -8.71 -0.78 -3.08
CA GLY A 29 -8.93 -0.45 -4.48
C GLY A 29 -8.23 -1.42 -5.42
N HIS A 30 -8.40 -1.19 -6.71
CA HIS A 30 -7.79 -1.97 -7.78
C HIS A 30 -7.29 -1.07 -8.89
N ILE A 31 -6.13 -1.41 -9.44
CA ILE A 31 -5.54 -0.75 -10.61
C ILE A 31 -5.29 -1.83 -11.68
N ALA A 32 -5.88 -1.66 -12.85
CA ALA A 32 -5.76 -2.63 -13.94
C ALA A 32 -4.46 -2.42 -14.75
N PHE A 33 -3.84 -3.51 -15.22
CA PHE A 33 -2.74 -3.52 -16.22
C PHE A 33 -1.42 -2.84 -15.84
N GLY A 34 -0.77 -3.32 -14.77
CA GLY A 34 0.60 -2.92 -14.42
C GLY A 34 0.64 -1.61 -13.65
N SER A 35 0.62 -1.72 -12.33
CA SER A 35 0.38 -0.61 -11.43
C SER A 35 1.45 -0.44 -10.37
N ARG A 36 1.54 0.78 -9.81
CA ARG A 36 2.42 1.12 -8.69
C ARG A 36 1.58 1.67 -7.55
N ALA A 37 1.93 1.27 -6.33
CA ALA A 37 1.37 1.84 -5.11
C ALA A 37 2.49 2.46 -4.29
N ASP A 38 2.28 3.69 -3.84
CA ASP A 38 3.16 4.36 -2.89
C ASP A 38 2.52 4.26 -1.49
N VAL A 39 3.22 3.57 -0.59
CA VAL A 39 2.82 3.40 0.81
C VAL A 39 3.52 4.47 1.64
N LEU A 40 2.73 5.37 2.22
CA LEU A 40 3.21 6.36 3.17
C LEU A 40 3.17 5.73 4.57
N LEU A 41 4.30 5.73 5.24
CA LEU A 41 4.45 5.23 6.60
C LEU A 41 4.41 6.40 7.59
N PRO A 42 3.99 6.18 8.85
CA PRO A 42 4.09 7.17 9.91
C PRO A 42 5.54 7.66 10.08
N SER A 43 5.72 8.91 10.51
CA SER A 43 7.05 9.50 10.72
C SER A 43 7.91 8.81 11.79
N ALA A 44 7.29 7.98 12.64
CA ALA A 44 7.97 7.17 13.64
C ALA A 44 8.66 5.93 13.06
N VAL A 45 8.34 5.54 11.82
CA VAL A 45 8.94 4.39 11.15
C VAL A 45 10.13 4.87 10.32
N ASP A 46 11.32 4.34 10.58
CA ASP A 46 12.53 4.65 9.83
C ASP A 46 12.98 3.50 8.92
N ARG A 47 14.15 3.64 8.28
CA ARG A 47 14.67 2.63 7.34
C ARG A 47 15.05 1.32 8.02
N ALA A 48 15.49 1.35 9.28
CA ALA A 48 15.86 0.14 10.04
C ALA A 48 14.64 -0.68 10.45
N ASP A 49 13.45 -0.06 10.50
CA ASP A 49 12.18 -0.75 10.77
C ASP A 49 11.63 -1.54 9.58
N LEU A 50 12.10 -1.23 8.36
CA LEU A 50 11.62 -1.87 7.15
C LEU A 50 11.91 -3.37 7.14
N ARG A 51 10.88 -4.16 6.83
CA ARG A 51 10.94 -5.63 6.71
C ARG A 51 11.11 -6.11 5.28
N VAL A 52 11.33 -5.18 4.36
CA VAL A 52 11.51 -5.41 2.93
C VAL A 52 12.67 -4.57 2.39
N ALA A 53 13.30 -5.06 1.34
CA ALA A 53 14.37 -4.39 0.62
C ALA A 53 14.01 -4.20 -0.87
N GLU A 54 14.84 -3.43 -1.57
CA GLU A 54 14.71 -3.29 -3.02
C GLU A 54 14.89 -4.64 -3.71
N GLY A 55 13.99 -4.94 -4.66
CA GLY A 55 13.97 -6.22 -5.38
C GLY A 55 13.10 -7.30 -4.75
N ASP A 56 12.65 -7.12 -3.50
CA ASP A 56 11.77 -8.08 -2.84
C ASP A 56 10.41 -8.17 -3.54
N ARG A 57 9.91 -9.39 -3.67
CA ARG A 57 8.52 -9.62 -4.10
C ARG A 57 7.59 -9.39 -2.91
N THR A 58 6.67 -8.44 -3.08
CA THR A 58 5.65 -8.14 -2.08
C THR A 58 4.25 -8.55 -2.55
N ARG A 59 3.37 -8.85 -1.60
CA ARG A 59 1.97 -9.17 -1.85
C ARG A 59 1.07 -8.32 -0.95
N ALA A 60 0.16 -7.59 -1.57
CA ALA A 60 -0.79 -6.73 -0.87
C ALA A 60 -1.64 -7.52 0.13
N GLY A 61 -1.80 -6.97 1.34
CA GLY A 61 -2.54 -7.62 2.44
C GLY A 61 -1.77 -8.70 3.20
N GLU A 62 -0.57 -9.07 2.74
CA GLU A 62 0.19 -10.20 3.30
C GLU A 62 1.60 -9.81 3.70
N THR A 63 2.36 -9.18 2.80
CA THR A 63 3.72 -8.73 3.11
C THR A 63 3.66 -7.57 4.08
N VAL A 64 4.26 -7.75 5.25
CA VAL A 64 4.44 -6.70 6.26
C VAL A 64 5.61 -5.83 5.82
N LEU A 65 5.37 -4.52 5.62
CA LEU A 65 6.41 -3.57 5.19
C LEU A 65 7.22 -3.02 6.37
N ALA A 66 6.57 -2.81 7.51
CA ALA A 66 7.15 -2.29 8.75
C ALA A 66 6.29 -2.77 9.95
N PRO A 67 6.85 -2.82 11.18
CA PRO A 67 6.05 -2.99 12.38
C PRO A 67 5.05 -1.83 12.56
N LEU A 68 3.98 -2.07 13.30
CA LEU A 68 3.15 -0.98 13.80
C LEU A 68 3.98 -0.14 14.78
N PRO A 69 3.89 1.20 14.74
CA PRO A 69 4.46 2.03 15.79
C PRO A 69 3.92 1.56 17.14
N ALA A 70 4.77 1.56 18.17
CA ALA A 70 4.27 1.47 19.54
C ALA A 70 3.43 2.74 19.82
N ASP A 71 2.28 2.56 20.47
CA ASP A 71 1.40 3.66 20.89
C ASP A 71 2.12 4.67 21.79
#